data_AF-A0A8S0UX71-F1
#
_entry.id   AF-A0A8S0UX71-F1
#
_cell.length_a   1.000
_cell.length_b   1.000
_cell.length_c   1.000
_cell.angle_alpha   90.00
_cell.angle_beta   90.00
_cell.angle_gamma   90.00
#
_symmetry.space_group_name_H-M   'P 1'
#
loop_
_entity.id
_entity.type
_entity.pdbx_description
1 polymer ?
#
loop_
_entity_poly.entity_id
_entity_poly.type
_entity_poly.pdbx_seq_one_letter_code
_entity_poly.pdbx_strand_id
1 'polypeptide(L)'
;MALYAFAAVLICWVLLCYRLAFGDELLPFWGKGAVSLGQSYLIKRASIPESTHHYANETIESPMNQPFFPMASLVYFQFTFAAITTILLAGSVLGRMNIKAWMAFVPLWLTFCYTVGAFSLWGGGFLYHWGVIDYSGGYVIHLASGISGFTAAYWVGPRLKTDRERYVPNNILLMLAGAGLLWMGWSGFNGGAPYAANLVSSIAILNTNISAATSLLVWTTLDVFYFGKPSVIGAVQGMITGLACITPGAGVVQSWAAIVYGMLSGSIPWYSMMILHKKSTLLQKVDDTLAVFYTHAVAGLLGGLLTGLFAEPDLCKMILPVTNTKGAFYGGGGSQFAKQLVAALFIIGWNIVSTTIILLVIRILIPLRMPEEQLMIGDDAVHGEEAYALWGDGEKYDATQHGWNNPANVEMLAQPGGARGVTINL
;
A
#
# COMPACT_ATOMS: atom_id res chain seq x y z
N MET A 1 -3.27 6.89 -12.90
CA MET A 1 -2.38 6.99 -11.70
C MET A 1 -1.62 5.70 -11.37
N ALA A 2 -2.29 4.55 -11.19
CA ALA A 2 -1.66 3.30 -10.73
C ALA A 2 -0.61 2.72 -11.72
N LEU A 3 -0.91 2.68 -13.03
CA LEU A 3 0.03 2.19 -14.05
C LEU A 3 1.29 3.03 -14.13
N TYR A 4 1.14 4.36 -14.09
CA TYR A 4 2.28 5.27 -14.01
C TYR A 4 3.12 4.98 -12.77
N ALA A 5 2.50 4.83 -11.60
CA ALA A 5 3.21 4.56 -10.36
C ALA A 5 3.99 3.24 -10.44
N PHE A 6 3.38 2.17 -10.95
CA PHE A 6 4.04 0.88 -11.15
C PHE A 6 5.28 1.01 -12.05
N ALA A 7 5.14 1.64 -13.22
CA ALA A 7 6.24 1.80 -14.18
C ALA A 7 7.34 2.72 -13.64
N ALA A 8 7.00 3.88 -13.09
CA ALA A 8 7.95 4.84 -12.53
C ALA A 8 8.70 4.24 -11.34
N VAL A 9 7.99 3.53 -10.44
CA VAL A 9 8.62 2.82 -9.33
C VAL A 9 9.61 1.79 -9.86
N LEU A 10 9.26 0.98 -10.86
CA LEU A 10 10.19 -0.02 -11.41
C LEU A 10 11.49 0.60 -11.91
N ILE A 11 11.39 1.69 -12.69
CA ILE A 11 12.56 2.37 -13.24
C ILE A 11 13.41 3.00 -12.13
N CYS A 12 12.79 3.74 -11.20
CA CYS A 12 13.51 4.31 -10.05
C CYS A 12 14.12 3.22 -9.15
N TRP A 13 13.45 2.08 -9.02
CA TRP A 13 13.88 0.94 -8.22
C TRP A 13 15.17 0.34 -8.72
N VAL A 14 15.24 0.01 -10.01
CA VAL A 14 16.43 -0.62 -10.59
C VAL A 14 17.59 0.35 -10.79
N LEU A 15 17.32 1.65 -10.93
CA LEU A 15 18.36 2.68 -11.09
C LEU A 15 18.94 3.18 -9.76
N LEU A 16 18.16 3.15 -8.68
CA LEU A 16 18.55 3.78 -7.42
C LEU A 16 17.96 3.09 -6.18
N CYS A 17 16.63 2.91 -6.15
CA CYS A 17 15.89 2.73 -4.90
C CYS A 17 16.04 1.33 -4.29
N TYR A 18 16.31 0.28 -5.08
CA TYR A 18 16.63 -1.03 -4.51
C TYR A 18 17.85 -0.95 -3.60
N ARG A 19 18.92 -0.27 -4.04
CA ARG A 19 20.16 -0.12 -3.27
C ARG A 19 20.01 0.85 -2.09
N LEU A 20 19.13 1.86 -2.21
CA LEU A 20 18.76 2.66 -1.03
C LEU A 20 18.04 1.84 0.05
N ALA A 21 17.25 0.84 -0.35
CA ALA A 21 16.45 0.02 0.57
C ALA A 21 17.17 -1.24 1.08
N PHE A 22 18.07 -1.86 0.30
CA PHE A 22 18.70 -3.16 0.58
C PHE A 22 20.19 -3.21 0.22
N GLY A 23 20.81 -2.04 0.00
CA GLY A 23 22.24 -1.91 -0.28
C GLY A 23 23.06 -1.62 0.96
N ASP A 24 24.22 -1.02 0.76
CA ASP A 24 25.17 -0.71 1.83
C ASP A 24 24.66 0.48 2.66
N GLU A 25 25.03 0.56 3.94
CA GLU A 25 24.59 1.65 4.81
C GLU A 25 25.14 3.03 4.35
N LEU A 26 24.27 4.05 4.33
CA LEU A 26 24.67 5.45 4.21
C LEU A 26 24.43 6.20 5.53
N LEU A 27 23.27 5.97 6.13
CA LEU A 27 22.86 6.44 7.45
C LEU A 27 22.21 5.25 8.19
N PRO A 28 22.12 5.27 9.53
CA PRO A 28 21.52 4.17 10.28
C PRO A 28 20.08 3.81 9.87
N PHE A 29 19.38 4.72 9.19
CA PHE A 29 18.00 4.53 8.72
C PHE A 29 17.86 4.56 7.18
N TRP A 30 18.97 4.68 6.42
CA TRP A 30 18.91 4.80 4.97
C TRP A 30 20.16 4.26 4.26
N GLY A 31 19.98 3.53 3.17
CA GLY A 31 21.09 2.94 2.41
C GLY A 31 21.70 3.88 1.38
N LYS A 32 22.78 3.41 0.74
CA LYS A 32 23.51 4.08 -0.34
C LYS A 32 22.97 3.66 -1.71
N GLY A 33 22.46 4.63 -2.45
CA GLY A 33 21.89 4.40 -3.78
C GLY A 33 22.93 3.99 -4.82
N ALA A 34 22.58 3.03 -5.66
CA ALA A 34 23.37 2.57 -6.80
C ALA A 34 22.48 1.82 -7.82
N VAL A 35 23.01 1.64 -9.03
CA VAL A 35 22.32 0.93 -10.11
C VAL A 35 22.35 -0.58 -9.89
N SER A 36 21.20 -1.24 -10.06
CA SER A 36 21.01 -2.69 -9.88
C SER A 36 20.87 -3.46 -11.21
N LEU A 37 21.07 -2.80 -12.36
CA LEU A 37 20.87 -3.40 -13.69
C LEU A 37 22.06 -4.20 -14.22
N GLY A 38 23.23 -4.12 -13.58
CA GLY A 38 24.43 -4.80 -14.06
C GLY A 38 24.25 -6.32 -14.05
N GLN A 39 24.52 -6.99 -15.17
CA GLN A 39 24.43 -8.46 -15.25
C GLN A 39 25.26 -9.15 -14.16
N SER A 40 26.48 -8.65 -13.91
CA SER A 40 27.38 -9.18 -12.87
C SER A 40 26.82 -9.05 -11.46
N TYR A 41 25.88 -8.15 -11.23
CA TYR A 41 25.14 -8.01 -9.98
C TYR A 41 23.92 -8.95 -9.95
N LEU A 42 23.14 -8.96 -11.03
CA LEU A 42 21.86 -9.66 -11.11
C LEU A 42 21.96 -11.19 -11.08
N ILE A 43 23.02 -11.77 -11.65
CA ILE A 43 23.21 -13.24 -11.69
C ILE A 43 23.80 -13.81 -10.40
N LYS A 44 24.36 -12.97 -9.53
CA LYS A 44 24.91 -13.43 -8.24
C LYS A 44 23.78 -13.93 -7.36
N ARG A 45 24.11 -14.87 -6.47
CA ARG A 45 23.19 -15.28 -5.39
C ARG A 45 22.72 -14.04 -4.63
N ALA A 46 21.43 -14.02 -4.31
CA ALA A 46 20.82 -12.92 -3.59
C ALA A 46 21.50 -12.73 -2.22
N SER A 47 21.73 -11.46 -1.85
CA SER A 47 22.34 -11.08 -0.58
C SER A 47 21.85 -9.71 -0.14
N ILE A 48 21.57 -9.54 1.15
CA ILE A 48 21.28 -8.24 1.77
C ILE A 48 22.48 -7.90 2.67
N PRO A 49 23.43 -7.06 2.23
CA PRO A 49 24.72 -6.90 2.90
C PRO A 49 24.61 -6.55 4.39
N GLU A 50 23.78 -5.56 4.72
CA GLU A 50 23.63 -5.04 6.09
C GLU A 50 22.73 -5.90 6.98
N SER A 51 22.28 -7.07 6.51
CA SER A 51 21.43 -7.96 7.31
C SER A 51 22.18 -8.82 8.33
N THR A 52 23.52 -8.79 8.34
CA THR A 52 24.30 -9.54 9.33
C THR A 52 24.08 -8.96 10.71
N HIS A 53 23.64 -9.77 11.66
CA HIS A 53 23.40 -9.32 13.04
C HIS A 53 24.57 -9.71 13.93
N HIS A 54 24.99 -8.81 14.82
CA HIS A 54 26.12 -8.98 15.71
C HIS A 54 25.70 -8.78 17.18
N TYR A 55 26.27 -9.60 18.05
CA TYR A 55 26.24 -9.37 19.49
C TYR A 55 27.09 -8.14 19.87
N ALA A 56 26.95 -7.67 21.12
CA ALA A 56 27.72 -6.54 21.66
C ALA A 56 29.24 -6.78 21.69
N ASN A 57 29.69 -8.03 21.64
CA ASN A 57 31.11 -8.42 21.54
C ASN A 57 31.59 -8.59 20.08
N GLU A 58 30.83 -8.07 19.11
CA GLU A 58 31.07 -8.10 17.66
C GLU A 58 31.02 -9.48 16.99
N THR A 59 30.79 -10.56 17.76
CA THR A 59 30.56 -11.88 17.17
C THR A 59 29.22 -11.96 16.45
N ILE A 60 29.16 -12.72 15.36
CA ILE A 60 27.95 -12.89 14.54
C ILE A 60 26.87 -13.61 15.35
N GLU A 61 25.73 -12.95 15.54
CA GLU A 61 24.50 -13.51 16.14
C GLU A 61 23.68 -14.24 15.08
N SER A 62 23.42 -13.58 13.95
CA SER A 62 22.74 -14.15 12.78
C SER A 62 23.49 -13.81 11.50
N PRO A 63 23.69 -14.79 10.60
CA PRO A 63 24.41 -14.56 9.36
C PRO A 63 23.62 -13.67 8.40
N MET A 64 24.32 -13.08 7.44
CA MET A 64 23.72 -12.35 6.32
C MET A 64 22.61 -13.16 5.64
N ASN A 65 21.49 -12.50 5.35
CA ASN A 65 20.43 -13.06 4.52
C ASN A 65 20.94 -13.30 3.10
N GLN A 66 21.02 -14.58 2.73
CA GLN A 66 21.41 -15.04 1.41
C GLN A 66 20.39 -16.05 0.85
N PRO A 67 19.29 -15.59 0.25
CA PRO A 67 18.33 -16.49 -0.41
C PRO A 67 18.99 -17.37 -1.47
N PHE A 68 18.41 -18.53 -1.77
CA PHE A 68 18.96 -19.51 -2.71
C PHE A 68 18.62 -19.22 -4.19
N PHE A 69 18.27 -17.98 -4.51
CA PHE A 69 17.99 -17.51 -5.88
C PHE A 69 18.83 -16.28 -6.23
N PRO A 70 18.91 -15.86 -7.50
CA PRO A 70 19.73 -14.72 -7.92
C PRO A 70 19.20 -13.35 -7.43
N MET A 71 20.07 -12.34 -7.39
CA MET A 71 19.70 -10.96 -7.06
C MET A 71 18.56 -10.42 -7.93
N ALA A 72 18.47 -10.83 -9.21
CA ALA A 72 17.35 -10.46 -10.08
C ALA A 72 15.97 -10.78 -9.46
N SER A 73 15.83 -11.94 -8.84
CA SER A 73 14.59 -12.34 -8.17
C SER A 73 14.32 -11.49 -6.93
N LEU A 74 15.34 -11.19 -6.12
CA LEU A 74 15.18 -10.33 -4.94
C LEU A 74 14.81 -8.90 -5.31
N VAL A 75 15.48 -8.34 -6.32
CA VAL A 75 15.23 -6.99 -6.85
C VAL A 75 13.78 -6.87 -7.33
N TYR A 76 13.31 -7.84 -8.10
CA TYR A 76 11.93 -7.82 -8.62
C TYR A 76 10.90 -8.09 -7.52
N PHE A 77 11.15 -9.04 -6.61
CA PHE A 77 10.27 -9.32 -5.48
C PHE A 77 10.04 -8.05 -4.66
N GLN A 78 11.11 -7.37 -4.24
CA GLN A 78 11.00 -6.16 -3.42
C GLN A 78 10.44 -4.94 -4.18
N PHE A 79 10.61 -4.89 -5.51
CA PHE A 79 9.93 -3.91 -6.35
C PHE A 79 8.40 -4.00 -6.20
N THR A 80 7.83 -5.21 -6.15
CA THR A 80 6.36 -5.36 -6.10
C THR A 80 5.76 -4.73 -4.83
N PHE A 81 6.44 -4.86 -3.68
CA PHE A 81 6.06 -4.19 -2.43
C PHE A 81 6.15 -2.66 -2.56
N ALA A 82 7.23 -2.15 -3.15
CA ALA A 82 7.41 -0.71 -3.38
C ALA A 82 6.32 -0.11 -4.28
N ALA A 83 5.98 -0.82 -5.36
CA ALA A 83 4.96 -0.40 -6.31
C ALA A 83 3.57 -0.40 -5.67
N ILE A 84 3.19 -1.48 -4.98
CA ILE A 84 1.91 -1.59 -4.28
C ILE A 84 1.78 -0.49 -3.23
N THR A 85 2.82 -0.20 -2.45
CA THR A 85 2.79 0.83 -1.41
C THR A 85 2.42 2.20 -1.97
N THR A 86 3.01 2.55 -3.12
CA THR A 86 2.71 3.82 -3.80
C THR A 86 1.29 3.82 -4.37
N ILE A 87 0.82 2.71 -4.92
CA ILE A 87 -0.54 2.56 -5.45
C ILE A 87 -1.59 2.64 -4.32
N LEU A 88 -1.31 2.07 -3.13
CA LEU A 88 -2.18 2.20 -1.95
C LEU A 88 -2.34 3.66 -1.54
N LEU A 89 -1.23 4.39 -1.45
CA LEU A 89 -1.24 5.82 -1.16
C LEU A 89 -2.08 6.61 -2.17
N ALA A 90 -2.00 6.25 -3.47
CA ALA A 90 -2.81 6.87 -4.51
C ALA A 90 -4.31 6.85 -4.17
N GLY A 91 -4.78 5.80 -3.48
CA GLY A 91 -6.16 5.64 -3.03
C GLY A 91 -6.66 6.77 -2.13
N SER A 92 -5.78 7.41 -1.35
CA SER A 92 -6.14 8.59 -0.55
C SER A 92 -6.31 9.84 -1.39
N VAL A 93 -5.79 9.85 -2.62
CA VAL A 93 -5.68 11.04 -3.44
C VAL A 93 -6.47 11.06 -4.76
N LEU A 94 -7.27 10.02 -4.99
CA LEU A 94 -8.07 9.85 -6.20
C LEU A 94 -9.15 10.93 -6.39
N GLY A 95 -9.43 11.24 -7.65
CA GLY A 95 -10.51 12.14 -8.05
C GLY A 95 -10.23 13.63 -7.81
N ARG A 96 -9.00 14.02 -7.43
CA ARG A 96 -8.65 15.46 -7.33
C ARG A 96 -7.18 15.83 -7.46
N MET A 97 -6.25 14.89 -7.28
CA MET A 97 -4.83 15.20 -7.40
C MET A 97 -4.46 15.47 -8.86
N ASN A 98 -3.69 16.53 -9.09
CA ASN A 98 -3.14 16.83 -10.40
C ASN A 98 -2.20 15.69 -10.84
N ILE A 99 -2.43 15.14 -12.04
CA ILE A 99 -1.63 14.00 -12.53
C ILE A 99 -0.14 14.34 -12.67
N LYS A 100 0.22 15.58 -13.03
CA LYS A 100 1.63 16.01 -13.11
C LYS A 100 2.26 16.07 -11.71
N ALA A 101 1.50 16.51 -10.70
CA ALA A 101 1.96 16.48 -9.31
C ALA A 101 2.14 15.03 -8.84
N TRP A 102 1.23 14.12 -9.21
CA TRP A 102 1.37 12.68 -8.94
C TRP A 102 2.63 12.11 -9.59
N MET A 103 2.91 12.50 -10.83
CA MET A 103 4.09 12.05 -11.55
C MET A 103 5.39 12.48 -10.88
N ALA A 104 5.46 13.70 -10.36
CA ALA A 104 6.60 14.16 -9.56
C ALA A 104 6.65 13.49 -8.17
N PHE A 105 5.48 13.27 -7.55
CA PHE A 105 5.36 12.72 -6.20
C PHE A 105 5.89 11.29 -6.09
N VAL A 106 5.51 10.40 -7.02
CA VAL A 106 5.87 8.98 -6.98
C VAL A 106 7.39 8.73 -6.80
N PRO A 107 8.28 9.23 -7.67
CA PRO A 107 9.72 8.96 -7.54
C PRO A 107 10.32 9.60 -6.28
N LEU A 108 9.83 10.78 -5.88
CA LEU A 108 10.28 11.47 -4.68
C LEU A 108 9.87 10.71 -3.42
N TRP A 109 8.61 10.30 -3.32
CA TRP A 109 8.10 9.56 -2.17
C TRP A 109 8.72 8.16 -2.05
N LEU A 110 8.90 7.46 -3.18
CA LEU A 110 9.64 6.21 -3.20
C LEU A 110 11.05 6.41 -2.62
N THR A 111 11.76 7.43 -3.09
CA THR A 111 13.15 7.70 -2.68
C THR A 111 13.25 8.11 -1.22
N PHE A 112 12.45 9.07 -0.75
CA PHE A 112 12.65 9.68 0.57
C PHE A 112 11.77 9.10 1.68
N CYS A 113 10.70 8.36 1.35
CA CYS A 113 9.82 7.75 2.34
C CYS A 113 9.95 6.22 2.32
N TYR A 114 9.67 5.57 1.19
CA TYR A 114 9.64 4.11 1.12
C TYR A 114 11.00 3.48 1.41
N THR A 115 12.07 3.93 0.74
CA THR A 115 13.38 3.30 0.93
C THR A 115 13.95 3.52 2.33
N VAL A 116 13.61 4.62 3.01
CA VAL A 116 13.97 4.85 4.42
C VAL A 116 13.27 3.85 5.32
N GLY A 117 11.96 3.65 5.14
CA GLY A 117 11.20 2.64 5.89
C GLY A 117 11.72 1.23 5.64
N ALA A 118 11.93 0.87 4.37
CA ALA A 118 12.42 -0.44 3.96
C ALA A 118 13.84 -0.72 4.47
N PHE A 119 14.77 0.25 4.36
CA PHE A 119 16.12 0.07 4.91
C PHE A 119 16.07 -0.09 6.43
N SER A 120 15.36 0.80 7.11
CA SER A 120 15.25 0.80 8.58
C SER A 120 14.75 -0.54 9.13
N LEU A 121 13.76 -1.17 8.49
CA LEU A 121 13.07 -2.36 8.99
C LEU A 121 13.50 -3.69 8.35
N TRP A 122 14.01 -3.68 7.12
CA TRP A 122 14.32 -4.89 6.34
C TRP A 122 15.72 -4.93 5.76
N GLY A 123 16.24 -3.76 5.38
CA GLY A 123 17.50 -3.63 4.65
C GLY A 123 18.76 -3.75 5.49
N GLY A 124 18.63 -3.83 6.83
CA GLY A 124 19.76 -3.78 7.77
C GLY A 124 19.91 -2.43 8.48
N GLY A 125 18.86 -1.61 8.55
CA GLY A 125 18.90 -0.38 9.34
C GLY A 125 18.70 -0.60 10.84
N PHE A 126 18.66 0.50 11.58
CA PHE A 126 18.66 0.48 13.04
C PHE A 126 17.47 -0.26 13.67
N LEU A 127 16.26 -0.22 13.07
CA LEU A 127 15.09 -0.93 13.61
C LEU A 127 15.20 -2.44 13.38
N TYR A 128 15.76 -2.86 12.23
CA TYR A 128 16.09 -4.25 11.94
C TYR A 128 17.04 -4.80 12.99
N HIS A 129 18.17 -4.11 13.25
CA HIS A 129 19.15 -4.55 14.26
C HIS A 129 18.64 -4.44 15.69
N TRP A 130 17.73 -3.52 15.97
CA TRP A 130 17.08 -3.41 17.28
C TRP A 130 16.09 -4.56 17.55
N GLY A 131 15.72 -5.33 16.52
CA GLY A 131 14.82 -6.47 16.63
C GLY A 131 13.36 -6.08 16.58
N VAL A 132 13.02 -5.04 15.82
CA VAL A 132 11.63 -4.75 15.46
C VAL A 132 11.16 -5.82 14.47
N ILE A 133 9.93 -6.28 14.67
CA ILE A 133 9.32 -7.31 13.83
C ILE A 133 8.39 -6.62 12.83
N ASP A 134 8.75 -6.65 11.56
CA ASP A 134 7.85 -6.33 10.47
C ASP A 134 7.99 -7.39 9.38
N TYR A 135 7.29 -8.51 9.55
CA TYR A 135 7.51 -9.72 8.75
C TYR A 135 7.34 -9.50 7.24
N SER A 136 6.29 -8.80 6.81
CA SER A 136 6.02 -8.53 5.39
C SER A 136 5.44 -7.15 5.08
N GLY A 137 5.41 -6.20 6.03
CA GLY A 137 5.16 -4.78 5.71
C GLY A 137 3.98 -4.14 6.42
N GLY A 138 3.71 -4.53 7.67
CA GLY A 138 2.79 -3.78 8.53
C GLY A 138 3.18 -2.31 8.64
N TYR A 139 4.48 -2.03 8.77
CA TYR A 139 4.98 -0.66 8.91
C TYR A 139 5.52 -0.08 7.60
N VAL A 140 6.39 -0.82 6.89
CA VAL A 140 6.99 -0.35 5.62
C VAL A 140 5.93 -0.05 4.55
N ILE A 141 4.79 -0.75 4.59
CA ILE A 141 3.77 -0.66 3.55
C ILE A 141 2.50 -0.06 4.09
N HIS A 142 1.82 -0.74 5.02
CA HIS A 142 0.48 -0.32 5.41
C HIS A 142 0.48 0.95 6.25
N LEU A 143 1.31 1.03 7.29
CA LEU A 143 1.44 2.24 8.10
C LEU A 143 2.00 3.40 7.28
N ALA A 144 3.09 3.18 6.54
CA ALA A 144 3.72 4.21 5.73
C ALA A 144 2.79 4.79 4.65
N SER A 145 2.12 3.93 3.87
CA SER A 145 1.19 4.37 2.82
C SER A 145 -0.05 5.05 3.39
N GLY A 146 -0.65 4.51 4.46
CA GLY A 146 -1.85 5.10 5.05
C GLY A 146 -1.59 6.45 5.71
N ILE A 147 -0.47 6.62 6.40
CA ILE A 147 -0.07 7.91 6.99
C ILE A 147 0.30 8.92 5.90
N SER A 148 1.07 8.50 4.90
CA SER A 148 1.42 9.37 3.78
C SER A 148 0.22 9.75 2.93
N GLY A 149 -0.72 8.82 2.72
CA GLY A 149 -1.97 9.05 2.01
C GLY A 149 -2.84 10.08 2.72
N PHE A 150 -3.03 9.94 4.04
CA PHE A 150 -3.74 10.92 4.85
C PHE A 150 -3.05 12.29 4.85
N THR A 151 -1.72 12.32 4.99
CA THR A 151 -0.91 13.54 4.90
C THR A 151 -1.03 14.21 3.53
N ALA A 152 -0.99 13.43 2.46
CA ALA A 152 -1.15 13.92 1.10
C ALA A 152 -2.57 14.45 0.84
N ALA A 153 -3.59 13.76 1.35
CA ALA A 153 -4.98 14.22 1.26
C ALA A 153 -5.19 15.56 1.97
N TYR A 154 -4.53 15.78 3.12
CA TYR A 154 -4.54 17.07 3.80
C TYR A 154 -3.97 18.20 2.93
N TRP A 155 -2.80 17.99 2.32
CA TRP A 155 -2.12 19.01 1.51
C TRP A 155 -2.74 19.24 0.14
N VAL A 156 -3.28 18.21 -0.51
CA VAL A 156 -4.01 18.34 -1.77
C VAL A 156 -5.35 19.02 -1.54
N GLY A 157 -5.98 18.81 -0.39
CA GLY A 157 -7.30 19.32 -0.09
C GLY A 157 -8.43 18.44 -0.64
N PRO A 158 -9.69 18.79 -0.32
CA PRO A 158 -10.83 17.93 -0.56
C PRO A 158 -11.26 17.87 -2.03
N ARG A 159 -11.94 16.78 -2.39
CA ARG A 159 -12.76 16.68 -3.61
C ARG A 159 -13.91 17.69 -3.59
N LEU A 160 -14.60 17.82 -4.72
CA LEU A 160 -15.80 18.64 -4.81
C LEU A 160 -16.82 18.21 -3.75
N LYS A 161 -17.53 19.18 -3.18
CA LYS A 161 -18.52 18.91 -2.14
C LYS A 161 -19.59 17.92 -2.63
N THR A 162 -20.03 18.06 -3.88
CA THR A 162 -20.99 17.18 -4.57
C THR A 162 -20.52 15.73 -4.61
N ASP A 163 -19.24 15.48 -4.91
CA ASP A 163 -18.68 14.13 -5.00
C ASP A 163 -18.58 13.45 -3.63
N ARG A 164 -18.33 14.24 -2.58
CA ARG A 164 -18.29 13.73 -1.21
C ARG A 164 -19.67 13.44 -0.66
N GLU A 165 -20.67 14.26 -1.02
CA GLU A 165 -22.07 14.05 -0.62
C GLU A 165 -22.71 12.89 -1.39
N ARG A 166 -22.27 12.65 -2.64
CA ARG A 166 -22.76 11.56 -3.50
C ARG A 166 -21.61 10.63 -3.91
N TYR A 167 -21.07 9.91 -2.94
CA TYR A 167 -19.96 8.98 -3.15
C TYR A 167 -20.40 7.53 -3.39
N VAL A 168 -21.06 7.30 -4.52
CA VAL A 168 -21.50 5.95 -4.93
C VAL A 168 -20.37 5.25 -5.69
N PRO A 169 -20.08 3.95 -5.45
CA PRO A 169 -19.10 3.22 -6.24
C PRO A 169 -19.51 3.16 -7.71
N ASN A 170 -18.57 3.42 -8.63
CA ASN A 170 -18.83 3.34 -10.06
C ASN A 170 -19.07 1.89 -10.54
N ASN A 171 -18.37 0.91 -9.99
CA ASN A 171 -18.46 -0.50 -10.40
C ASN A 171 -18.10 -1.48 -9.27
N ILE A 172 -19.11 -2.07 -8.64
CA ILE A 172 -18.94 -3.03 -7.53
C ILE A 172 -18.32 -4.34 -8.01
N LEU A 173 -18.62 -4.79 -9.23
CA LEU A 173 -18.08 -6.04 -9.77
C LEU A 173 -16.56 -5.95 -9.99
N LEU A 174 -16.09 -4.83 -10.55
CA LEU A 174 -14.67 -4.59 -10.73
C LEU A 174 -13.94 -4.47 -9.37
N MET A 175 -14.56 -3.83 -8.39
CA MET A 175 -14.04 -3.80 -7.01
C MET A 175 -13.90 -5.22 -6.44
N LEU A 176 -14.90 -6.09 -6.63
CA LEU A 176 -14.85 -7.49 -6.18
C LEU A 176 -13.77 -8.30 -6.90
N ALA A 177 -13.58 -8.08 -8.20
CA ALA A 177 -12.49 -8.70 -8.94
C ALA A 177 -11.12 -8.28 -8.37
N GLY A 178 -10.94 -6.98 -8.11
CA GLY A 178 -9.75 -6.45 -7.44
C GLY A 178 -9.55 -7.03 -6.04
N ALA A 179 -10.61 -7.16 -5.25
CA ALA A 179 -10.57 -7.77 -3.92
C ALA A 179 -10.11 -9.24 -3.97
N GLY A 180 -10.63 -10.02 -4.92
CA GLY A 180 -10.20 -11.42 -5.13
C GLY A 180 -8.73 -11.53 -5.52
N LEU A 181 -8.26 -10.66 -6.43
CA LEU A 181 -6.84 -10.59 -6.81
C LEU A 181 -5.94 -10.20 -5.63
N LEU A 182 -6.37 -9.25 -4.79
CA LEU A 182 -5.64 -8.84 -3.60
C LEU A 182 -5.52 -9.99 -2.59
N TRP A 183 -6.62 -10.70 -2.29
CA TRP A 183 -6.58 -11.82 -1.35
C TRP A 183 -5.66 -12.94 -1.86
N MET A 184 -5.84 -13.34 -3.13
CA MET A 184 -4.98 -14.35 -3.76
C MET A 184 -3.50 -13.92 -3.74
N GLY A 185 -3.21 -12.68 -4.16
CA GLY A 185 -1.86 -12.12 -4.20
C GLY A 185 -1.21 -11.99 -2.83
N TRP A 186 -1.99 -11.80 -1.77
CA TRP A 186 -1.46 -11.67 -0.41
C TRP A 186 -0.81 -12.95 0.12
N SER A 187 -1.19 -14.12 -0.43
CA SER A 187 -0.50 -15.37 -0.13
C SER A 187 0.96 -15.34 -0.62
N GLY A 188 1.22 -14.71 -1.77
CA GLY A 188 2.59 -14.45 -2.24
C GLY A 188 3.29 -13.34 -1.46
N PHE A 189 2.54 -12.30 -1.06
CA PHE A 189 3.04 -11.18 -0.26
C PHE A 189 3.57 -11.63 1.11
N ASN A 190 2.78 -12.38 1.88
CA ASN A 190 3.20 -12.88 3.19
C ASN A 190 3.99 -14.19 3.08
N GLY A 191 3.60 -15.12 2.20
CA GLY A 191 4.28 -16.40 2.03
C GLY A 191 5.67 -16.29 1.40
N GLY A 192 5.94 -15.25 0.61
CA GLY A 192 7.23 -15.01 -0.02
C GLY A 192 8.25 -14.27 0.85
N ALA A 193 7.80 -13.60 1.93
CA ALA A 193 8.64 -12.74 2.75
C ALA A 193 9.86 -13.44 3.39
N PRO A 194 9.82 -14.75 3.73
CA PRO A 194 11.00 -15.49 4.19
C PRO A 194 12.06 -15.76 3.12
N TYR A 195 11.81 -15.38 1.86
CA TYR A 195 12.69 -15.66 0.71
C TYR A 195 13.00 -17.14 0.47
N ALA A 196 12.12 -18.03 0.93
CA ALA A 196 12.26 -19.48 0.78
C ALA A 196 10.90 -20.19 0.86
N ALA A 197 10.83 -21.40 0.30
CA ALA A 197 9.75 -22.34 0.56
C ALA A 197 10.07 -23.12 1.84
N ASN A 198 9.56 -22.67 2.98
CA ASN A 198 9.84 -23.25 4.29
C ASN A 198 8.59 -23.28 5.20
N LEU A 199 8.74 -23.82 6.41
CA LEU A 199 7.66 -23.93 7.40
C LEU A 199 6.99 -22.59 7.70
N VAL A 200 7.79 -21.55 7.94
CA VAL A 200 7.31 -20.20 8.28
C VAL A 200 6.49 -19.60 7.13
N SER A 201 6.88 -19.84 5.88
CA SER A 201 6.11 -19.44 4.69
C SER A 201 4.72 -20.08 4.66
N SER A 202 4.61 -21.38 4.97
CA SER A 202 3.32 -22.07 5.02
C SER A 202 2.42 -21.56 6.14
N ILE A 203 2.99 -21.30 7.32
CA ILE A 203 2.26 -20.70 8.46
C ILE A 203 1.79 -19.29 8.10
N ALA A 204 2.63 -18.49 7.46
CA ALA A 204 2.26 -17.15 7.02
C ALA A 204 1.08 -17.14 6.05
N ILE A 205 1.04 -18.05 5.09
CA ILE A 205 -0.09 -18.19 4.16
C ILE A 205 -1.37 -18.57 4.91
N LEU A 206 -1.29 -19.54 5.82
CA LEU A 206 -2.45 -19.97 6.61
C LEU A 206 -2.99 -18.83 7.49
N ASN A 207 -2.10 -18.16 8.23
CA ASN A 207 -2.44 -17.04 9.11
C ASN A 207 -3.05 -15.87 8.32
N THR A 208 -2.54 -15.60 7.11
CA THR A 208 -3.08 -14.58 6.19
C THR A 208 -4.54 -14.83 5.88
N ASN A 209 -4.88 -16.07 5.50
CA ASN A 209 -6.24 -16.45 5.14
C ASN A 209 -7.18 -16.50 6.34
N ILE A 210 -6.72 -17.01 7.48
CA ILE A 210 -7.51 -17.02 8.72
C ILE A 210 -7.86 -15.60 9.15
N SER A 211 -6.87 -14.70 9.22
CA SER A 211 -7.10 -13.31 9.63
C SER A 211 -8.04 -12.58 8.68
N ALA A 212 -7.85 -12.72 7.36
CA ALA A 212 -8.72 -12.11 6.36
C ALA A 212 -10.17 -12.59 6.48
N ALA A 213 -10.38 -13.90 6.60
CA ALA A 213 -11.71 -14.49 6.74
C ALA A 213 -12.39 -14.04 8.03
N THR A 214 -11.69 -14.10 9.16
CA THR A 214 -12.24 -13.65 10.45
C THR A 214 -12.58 -12.16 10.44
N SER A 215 -11.70 -11.32 9.89
CA SER A 215 -11.92 -9.87 9.80
C SER A 215 -13.10 -9.50 8.91
N LEU A 216 -13.24 -10.16 7.76
CA LEU A 216 -14.40 -10.01 6.87
C LEU A 216 -15.70 -10.36 7.61
N LEU A 217 -15.73 -11.49 8.31
CA LEU A 217 -16.91 -11.93 9.06
C LEU A 217 -17.26 -10.94 10.17
N VAL A 218 -16.29 -10.53 10.99
CA VAL A 218 -16.50 -9.55 12.06
C VAL A 218 -17.02 -8.23 11.50
N TRP A 219 -16.41 -7.71 10.44
CA TRP A 219 -16.85 -6.45 9.82
C TRP A 219 -18.30 -6.56 9.32
N THR A 220 -18.60 -7.62 8.57
CA THR A 220 -19.94 -7.83 8.00
C THR A 220 -20.99 -7.99 9.11
N THR A 221 -20.64 -8.70 10.18
CA THR A 221 -21.50 -8.84 11.37
C THR A 221 -21.74 -7.49 12.06
N LEU A 222 -20.71 -6.64 12.21
CA LEU A 222 -20.87 -5.29 12.75
C LEU A 222 -21.74 -4.40 11.85
N ASP A 223 -21.60 -4.51 10.53
CA ASP A 223 -22.48 -3.81 9.59
C ASP A 223 -23.95 -4.25 9.75
N VAL A 224 -24.21 -5.55 9.88
CA VAL A 224 -25.56 -6.07 10.14
C VAL A 224 -26.11 -5.55 11.46
N PHE A 225 -25.32 -5.58 12.55
CA PHE A 225 -25.79 -5.13 13.86
C PHE A 225 -26.05 -3.62 13.91
N TYR A 226 -25.22 -2.81 13.26
CA TYR A 226 -25.30 -1.35 13.37
C TYR A 226 -26.16 -0.70 12.28
N PHE A 227 -26.12 -1.23 11.06
CA PHE A 227 -26.84 -0.70 9.89
C PHE A 227 -28.03 -1.57 9.45
N GLY A 228 -28.25 -2.72 10.08
CA GLY A 228 -29.38 -3.62 9.81
C GLY A 228 -29.25 -4.50 8.56
N LYS A 229 -28.15 -4.40 7.81
CA LYS A 229 -27.93 -5.15 6.58
C LYS A 229 -26.42 -5.36 6.29
N PRO A 230 -26.03 -6.45 5.62
CA PRO A 230 -24.65 -6.67 5.23
C PRO A 230 -24.25 -5.69 4.11
N SER A 231 -22.97 -5.31 4.07
CA SER A 231 -22.38 -4.46 3.04
C SER A 231 -21.27 -5.20 2.30
N VAL A 232 -21.35 -5.26 0.97
CA VAL A 232 -20.28 -5.85 0.14
C VAL A 232 -19.01 -4.99 0.21
N ILE A 233 -19.15 -3.67 0.21
CA ILE A 233 -18.02 -2.74 0.40
C ILE A 233 -17.41 -2.95 1.79
N GLY A 234 -18.26 -3.12 2.80
CA GLY A 234 -17.82 -3.43 4.16
C GLY A 234 -17.06 -4.76 4.23
N ALA A 235 -17.57 -5.81 3.61
CA ALA A 235 -16.89 -7.11 3.53
C ALA A 235 -15.49 -6.99 2.89
N VAL A 236 -15.35 -6.21 1.81
CA VAL A 236 -14.05 -5.94 1.18
C VAL A 236 -13.12 -5.15 2.11
N GLN A 237 -13.62 -4.15 2.85
CA GLN A 237 -12.84 -3.44 3.86
C GLN A 237 -12.41 -4.35 5.02
N GLY A 238 -13.30 -5.22 5.50
CA GLY A 238 -13.01 -6.24 6.50
C GLY A 238 -11.92 -7.21 6.04
N MET A 239 -11.99 -7.68 4.79
CA MET A 239 -10.94 -8.49 4.18
C MET A 239 -9.58 -7.77 4.17
N ILE A 240 -9.53 -6.55 3.63
CA ILE A 240 -8.27 -5.78 3.50
C ILE A 240 -7.64 -5.50 4.87
N THR A 241 -8.45 -5.15 5.87
CA THR A 241 -7.97 -4.85 7.22
C THR A 241 -7.42 -6.10 7.91
N GLY A 242 -8.02 -7.27 7.71
CA GLY A 242 -7.50 -8.55 8.20
C GLY A 242 -6.17 -8.92 7.57
N LEU A 243 -6.04 -8.71 6.26
CA LEU A 243 -4.80 -8.92 5.51
C LEU A 243 -3.70 -7.95 5.95
N ALA A 244 -4.00 -6.66 6.08
CA ALA A 244 -3.04 -5.64 6.52
C ALA A 244 -2.59 -5.84 7.98
N CYS A 245 -3.50 -6.23 8.87
CA CYS A 245 -3.21 -6.41 10.29
C CYS A 245 -2.30 -7.63 10.55
N ILE A 246 -2.49 -8.75 9.85
CA ILE A 246 -1.66 -9.95 10.08
C ILE A 246 -0.27 -9.85 9.46
N THR A 247 -0.11 -9.01 8.43
CA THR A 247 1.14 -8.81 7.68
C THR A 247 2.42 -8.74 8.54
N PRO A 248 2.54 -7.86 9.57
CA PRO A 248 3.77 -7.79 10.38
C PRO A 248 4.05 -9.03 11.23
N GLY A 249 3.04 -9.88 11.50
CA GLY A 249 3.15 -11.06 12.34
C GLY A 249 2.97 -12.39 11.60
N ALA A 250 2.77 -12.38 10.28
CA ALA A 250 2.15 -13.50 9.57
C ALA A 250 2.86 -14.84 9.78
N GLY A 251 4.19 -14.88 9.70
CA GLY A 251 4.98 -16.10 9.93
C GLY A 251 5.47 -16.31 11.36
N VAL A 252 5.24 -15.37 12.27
CA VAL A 252 5.85 -15.38 13.62
C VAL A 252 4.83 -15.47 14.76
N VAL A 253 3.55 -15.67 14.44
CA VAL A 253 2.49 -15.89 15.44
C VAL A 253 1.82 -17.24 15.21
N GLN A 254 1.26 -17.79 16.28
CA GLN A 254 0.47 -19.02 16.22
C GLN A 254 -0.83 -18.81 15.42
N SER A 255 -1.30 -19.84 14.72
CA SER A 255 -2.47 -19.71 13.84
C SER A 255 -3.79 -19.41 14.56
N TRP A 256 -3.94 -19.80 15.83
CA TRP A 256 -5.09 -19.37 16.62
C TRP A 256 -5.05 -17.85 16.88
N ALA A 257 -3.86 -17.24 17.00
CA ALA A 257 -3.71 -15.81 17.21
C ALA A 257 -4.13 -15.04 15.94
N ALA A 258 -4.00 -15.62 14.75
CA ALA A 258 -4.52 -15.01 13.52
C ALA A 258 -6.05 -14.76 13.57
N ILE A 259 -6.81 -15.56 14.32
CA ILE A 259 -8.24 -15.30 14.58
C ILE A 259 -8.38 -14.03 15.43
N VAL A 260 -7.55 -13.86 16.47
CA VAL A 260 -7.54 -12.64 17.31
C VAL A 260 -7.20 -11.41 16.47
N TYR A 261 -6.20 -11.51 15.60
CA TYR A 261 -5.86 -10.44 14.65
C TYR A 261 -7.07 -10.08 13.80
N GLY A 262 -7.74 -11.07 13.20
CA GLY A 262 -8.93 -10.86 12.39
C GLY A 262 -10.09 -10.23 13.16
N MET A 263 -10.36 -10.67 14.40
CA MET A 263 -11.40 -10.06 15.24
C MET A 263 -11.11 -8.59 15.54
N LEU A 264 -9.86 -8.26 15.86
CA LEU A 264 -9.46 -6.89 16.19
C LEU A 264 -9.39 -6.01 14.94
N SER A 265 -8.92 -6.52 13.80
CA SER A 265 -8.87 -5.77 12.55
C SER A 265 -10.25 -5.56 11.92
N GLY A 266 -11.19 -6.49 12.15
CA GLY A 266 -12.57 -6.34 11.70
C GLY A 266 -13.36 -5.33 12.55
N SER A 267 -12.93 -5.06 13.79
CA SER A 267 -13.65 -4.22 14.74
C SER A 267 -13.03 -2.84 14.96
N ILE A 268 -11.71 -2.72 15.14
CA ILE A 268 -11.03 -1.46 15.46
C ILE A 268 -11.02 -0.52 14.24
N PRO A 269 -10.50 -0.92 13.06
CA PRO A 269 -10.68 -0.19 11.81
C PRO A 269 -12.15 0.16 11.52
N TRP A 270 -13.09 -0.78 11.68
CA TRP A 270 -14.53 -0.53 11.52
C TRP A 270 -15.01 0.61 12.43
N TYR A 271 -14.70 0.54 13.73
CA TYR A 271 -15.08 1.57 14.69
C TYR A 271 -14.45 2.93 14.33
N SER A 272 -13.17 2.92 13.98
CA SER A 272 -12.43 4.14 13.65
C SER A 272 -13.01 4.85 12.42
N MET A 273 -13.43 4.08 11.41
CA MET A 273 -13.99 4.59 10.16
C MET A 273 -15.48 4.96 10.29
N MET A 274 -16.30 4.07 10.87
CA MET A 274 -17.75 4.22 10.86
C MET A 274 -18.27 5.12 11.99
N ILE A 275 -17.55 5.20 13.10
CA ILE A 275 -17.97 5.93 14.31
C ILE A 275 -17.02 7.08 14.61
N LEU A 276 -15.72 6.82 14.81
CA LEU A 276 -14.77 7.85 15.26
C LEU A 276 -14.57 8.96 14.22
N HIS A 277 -14.45 8.61 12.93
CA HIS A 277 -14.37 9.59 11.84
C HIS A 277 -15.55 10.57 11.88
N LYS A 278 -16.77 10.09 12.10
CA LYS A 278 -17.98 10.92 12.15
C LYS A 278 -18.05 11.84 13.38
N LYS A 279 -17.34 11.49 14.45
CA LYS A 279 -17.31 12.26 15.71
C LYS A 279 -16.12 13.21 15.82
N SER A 280 -15.06 12.98 15.05
CA SER A 280 -13.82 13.75 15.13
C SER A 280 -13.77 14.85 14.08
N THR A 281 -13.82 16.10 14.54
CA THR A 281 -13.66 17.28 13.66
C THR A 281 -12.29 17.32 13.00
N LEU A 282 -11.27 16.70 13.59
CA LEU A 282 -9.93 16.61 13.01
C LEU A 282 -9.92 15.64 11.82
N LEU A 283 -10.52 14.45 11.97
CA LEU A 283 -10.52 13.43 10.92
C LEU A 283 -11.39 13.85 9.72
N GLN A 284 -12.48 14.58 9.97
CA GLN A 284 -13.35 15.10 8.91
C GLN A 284 -12.73 16.20 8.05
N LYS A 285 -11.65 16.84 8.52
CA LYS A 285 -10.94 17.85 7.71
C LYS A 285 -10.18 17.26 6.54
N VAL A 286 -9.91 15.95 6.58
CA VAL A 286 -9.10 15.27 5.57
C VAL A 286 -10.00 14.33 4.76
N ASP A 287 -10.09 14.62 3.47
CA ASP A 287 -10.84 13.80 2.51
C ASP A 287 -9.94 12.70 1.94
N ASP A 288 -9.77 11.64 2.73
CA ASP A 288 -9.10 10.38 2.35
C ASP A 288 -10.05 9.51 1.53
N THR A 289 -9.92 9.59 0.20
CA THR A 289 -10.93 9.13 -0.76
C THR A 289 -11.36 7.67 -0.58
N LEU A 290 -10.40 6.75 -0.45
CA LEU A 290 -10.67 5.32 -0.23
C LEU A 290 -10.49 4.87 1.22
N ALA A 291 -10.40 5.80 2.18
CA ALA A 291 -10.23 5.51 3.59
C ALA A 291 -8.96 4.66 3.91
N VAL A 292 -7.87 4.90 3.17
CA VAL A 292 -6.58 4.18 3.30
C VAL A 292 -5.99 4.33 4.70
N PHE A 293 -6.22 5.46 5.37
CA PHE A 293 -5.82 5.67 6.75
C PHE A 293 -6.41 4.59 7.69
N TYR A 294 -7.69 4.25 7.53
CA TYR A 294 -8.35 3.27 8.39
C TYR A 294 -8.00 1.84 7.99
N THR A 295 -8.01 1.54 6.69
CA THR A 295 -7.80 0.18 6.20
C THR A 295 -6.33 -0.26 6.25
N HIS A 296 -5.38 0.69 6.22
CA HIS A 296 -3.94 0.39 6.23
C HIS A 296 -3.19 1.02 7.41
N ALA A 297 -3.34 2.31 7.74
CA ALA A 297 -2.58 2.89 8.84
C ALA A 297 -3.02 2.34 10.20
N VAL A 298 -4.33 2.36 10.49
CA VAL A 298 -4.87 1.81 11.75
C VAL A 298 -4.64 0.30 11.82
N ALA A 299 -4.92 -0.44 10.73
CA ALA A 299 -4.72 -1.88 10.68
C ALA A 299 -3.23 -2.29 10.79
N GLY A 300 -2.33 -1.61 10.10
CA GLY A 300 -0.89 -1.86 10.14
C GLY A 300 -0.27 -1.54 11.50
N LEU A 301 -0.70 -0.42 12.12
CA LEU A 301 -0.32 -0.08 13.50
C LEU A 301 -0.76 -1.18 14.46
N LEU A 302 -2.04 -1.55 14.42
CA LEU A 302 -2.62 -2.60 15.25
C LEU A 302 -1.86 -3.92 15.07
N GLY A 303 -1.62 -4.34 13.83
CA GLY A 303 -0.89 -5.55 13.50
C GLY A 303 0.50 -5.60 14.11
N GLY A 304 1.28 -4.53 13.97
CA GLY A 304 2.63 -4.48 14.50
C GLY A 304 2.63 -4.48 16.03
N LEU A 305 1.68 -3.80 16.68
CA LEU A 305 1.53 -3.84 18.14
C LEU A 305 1.13 -5.23 18.64
N LEU A 306 0.16 -5.88 17.98
CA LEU A 306 -0.21 -7.26 18.28
C LEU A 306 0.97 -8.22 18.08
N THR A 307 1.85 -7.96 17.11
CA THR A 307 3.05 -8.78 16.90
C THR A 307 3.97 -8.70 18.11
N GLY A 308 4.09 -7.52 18.72
CA GLY A 308 4.82 -7.35 19.97
C GLY A 308 4.23 -8.10 21.17
N LEU A 309 2.95 -8.50 21.11
CA LEU A 309 2.29 -9.30 22.14
C LEU A 309 2.36 -10.80 21.85
N PHE A 310 2.14 -11.20 20.60
CA PHE A 310 1.90 -12.58 20.16
C PHE A 310 3.06 -13.24 19.41
N ALA A 311 4.21 -12.56 19.24
CA ALA A 311 5.38 -13.14 18.60
C ALA A 311 5.84 -14.42 19.34
N GLU A 312 5.73 -15.56 18.67
CA GLU A 312 5.98 -16.86 19.26
C GLU A 312 7.48 -17.22 19.15
N PRO A 313 8.16 -17.60 20.25
CA PRO A 313 9.60 -17.82 20.29
C PRO A 313 10.16 -18.77 19.25
N ASP A 314 9.53 -19.93 19.03
CA ASP A 314 10.05 -20.96 18.12
C ASP A 314 9.95 -20.50 16.66
N LEU A 315 8.84 -19.87 16.28
CA LEU A 315 8.68 -19.26 14.95
C LEU A 315 9.62 -18.08 14.74
N CYS A 316 9.80 -17.24 15.76
CA CYS A 316 10.74 -16.11 15.72
C CYS A 316 12.17 -16.58 15.44
N LYS A 317 12.62 -17.63 16.14
CA LYS A 317 13.97 -18.20 15.99
C LYS A 317 14.25 -18.72 14.58
N MET A 318 13.22 -19.07 13.81
CA MET A 318 13.40 -19.59 12.45
C MET A 318 13.69 -18.51 11.40
N ILE A 319 13.35 -17.24 11.66
CA ILE A 319 13.37 -16.21 10.61
C ILE A 319 13.90 -14.84 11.03
N LEU A 320 13.84 -14.50 12.33
CA LEU A 320 14.23 -13.17 12.79
C LEU A 320 15.74 -13.07 13.05
N PRO A 321 16.35 -11.91 12.77
CA PRO A 321 17.79 -11.72 12.96
C PRO A 321 18.20 -11.66 14.43
N VAL A 322 17.34 -11.12 15.30
CA VAL A 322 17.61 -11.02 16.74
C VAL A 322 17.12 -12.27 17.43
N THR A 323 18.05 -13.01 18.03
CA THR A 323 17.76 -14.22 18.80
C THR A 323 17.00 -13.88 20.08
N ASN A 324 16.33 -14.88 20.66
CA ASN A 324 15.52 -14.72 21.87
C ASN A 324 14.35 -13.72 21.77
N THR A 325 14.02 -13.27 20.55
CA THR A 325 12.83 -12.45 20.28
C THR A 325 11.58 -13.22 20.66
N LYS A 326 10.72 -12.61 21.47
CA LYS A 326 9.43 -13.17 21.88
C LYS A 326 8.46 -12.08 22.31
N GLY A 327 7.17 -12.33 22.10
CA GLY A 327 6.09 -11.44 22.49
C GLY A 327 5.82 -11.44 23.99
N ALA A 328 5.05 -10.45 24.44
CA ALA A 328 4.69 -10.29 25.84
C ALA A 328 4.03 -11.54 26.45
N PHE A 329 3.16 -12.22 25.70
CA PHE A 329 2.44 -13.41 26.18
C PHE A 329 3.28 -14.68 26.25
N TYR A 330 4.53 -14.63 25.76
CA TYR A 330 5.51 -15.72 25.86
C TYR A 330 6.66 -15.39 26.82
N GLY A 331 6.41 -14.50 27.78
CA GLY A 331 7.40 -14.10 28.79
C GLY A 331 8.44 -13.08 28.31
N GLY A 332 8.21 -12.39 27.18
CA GLY A 332 9.06 -11.30 26.68
C GLY A 332 8.93 -9.98 27.43
N GLY A 333 8.00 -9.90 28.39
CA GLY A 333 7.61 -8.66 29.05
C GLY A 333 7.08 -7.61 28.07
N GLY A 334 7.17 -6.34 28.41
CA GLY A 334 6.75 -5.23 27.54
C GLY A 334 7.77 -4.83 26.46
N SER A 335 8.94 -5.48 26.41
CA SER A 335 10.07 -5.03 25.59
C SER A 335 9.76 -5.06 24.10
N GLN A 336 9.26 -6.19 23.58
CA GLN A 336 8.96 -6.31 22.16
C GLN A 336 7.82 -5.37 21.76
N PHE A 337 6.75 -5.26 22.56
CA PHE A 337 5.69 -4.28 22.33
C PHE A 337 6.22 -2.84 22.26
N ALA A 338 7.13 -2.46 23.15
CA ALA A 338 7.75 -1.13 23.14
C ALA A 338 8.58 -0.88 21.86
N LYS A 339 9.33 -1.89 21.39
CA LYS A 339 10.05 -1.81 20.10
C LYS A 339 9.11 -1.54 18.93
N GLN A 340 8.00 -2.29 18.86
CA GLN A 340 6.98 -2.11 17.84
C GLN A 340 6.37 -0.69 17.88
N LEU A 341 6.04 -0.20 19.08
CA LEU A 341 5.49 1.13 19.27
C LEU A 341 6.47 2.23 18.81
N VAL A 342 7.74 2.15 19.20
CA VAL A 342 8.76 3.14 18.81
C VAL A 342 9.01 3.11 17.30
N ALA A 343 9.06 1.91 16.70
CA ALA A 343 9.16 1.77 15.24
C ALA A 343 7.97 2.39 14.52
N ALA A 344 6.75 2.16 15.02
CA ALA A 344 5.55 2.77 14.46
C ALA A 344 5.62 4.30 14.54
N LEU A 345 6.05 4.86 15.67
CA LEU A 345 6.22 6.31 15.83
C LEU A 345 7.27 6.89 14.88
N PHE A 346 8.39 6.18 14.67
CA PHE A 346 9.38 6.57 13.67
C PHE A 346 8.77 6.60 12.27
N ILE A 347 8.06 5.55 11.85
CA ILE A 347 7.45 5.46 10.53
C ILE A 347 6.36 6.54 10.36
N ILE A 348 5.52 6.77 11.37
CA ILE A 348 4.51 7.84 11.36
C ILE A 348 5.20 9.21 11.21
N GLY A 349 6.15 9.52 12.09
CA GLY A 349 6.82 10.81 12.11
C GLY A 349 7.57 11.10 10.81
N TRP A 350 8.35 10.13 10.32
CA TRP A 350 9.09 10.26 9.08
C TRP A 350 8.16 10.47 7.88
N ASN A 351 7.09 9.67 7.77
CA ASN A 351 6.17 9.79 6.64
C ASN A 351 5.35 11.09 6.67
N ILE A 352 4.98 11.61 7.85
CA ILE A 352 4.33 12.93 7.97
C ILE A 352 5.28 14.03 7.47
N VAL A 353 6.51 14.05 7.98
CA VAL A 353 7.49 15.11 7.67
C VAL A 353 7.93 15.05 6.21
N SER A 354 8.41 13.89 5.74
CA SER A 354 8.94 13.73 4.39
C SER A 354 7.86 13.91 3.32
N THR A 355 6.67 13.34 3.51
CA THR A 355 5.54 13.54 2.57
C THR A 355 5.13 15.00 2.51
N THR A 356 5.09 15.68 3.65
CA THR A 356 4.83 17.13 3.70
C THR A 356 5.87 17.89 2.90
N ILE A 357 7.17 17.69 3.17
CA ILE A 357 8.24 18.39 2.45
C ILE A 357 8.15 18.15 0.94
N ILE A 358 7.94 16.90 0.50
CA ILE A 358 7.80 16.57 -0.92
C ILE A 358 6.65 17.36 -1.55
N LEU A 359 5.47 17.38 -0.93
CA LEU A 359 4.31 18.08 -1.47
C LEU A 359 4.50 19.60 -1.45
N LEU A 360 5.16 20.13 -0.42
CA LEU A 360 5.51 21.56 -0.34
C LEU A 360 6.54 21.97 -1.41
N VAL A 361 7.42 21.06 -1.83
CA VAL A 361 8.36 21.31 -2.93
C VAL A 361 7.63 21.24 -4.27
N ILE A 362 6.81 20.21 -4.49
CA ILE A 362 6.05 20.05 -5.74
C ILE A 362 5.12 21.24 -5.96
N ARG A 363 4.42 21.72 -4.92
CA ARG A 363 3.45 22.82 -5.04
C ARG A 363 4.06 24.16 -5.48
N ILE A 364 5.38 24.33 -5.38
CA ILE A 364 6.07 25.54 -5.86
C ILE A 364 5.97 25.63 -7.39
N LEU A 365 5.97 24.49 -8.08
CA LEU A 365 6.01 24.41 -9.53
C LEU A 365 4.71 23.87 -10.14
N ILE A 366 4.01 22.98 -9.43
CA ILE A 366 2.85 22.25 -9.94
C ILE A 366 1.73 22.31 -8.89
N PRO A 367 0.54 22.84 -9.22
CA PRO A 367 -0.61 22.76 -8.33
C PRO A 367 -0.90 21.31 -7.92
N LEU A 368 -1.03 21.05 -6.62
CA LEU A 368 -1.25 19.69 -6.11
C LEU A 368 -2.63 19.14 -6.46
N ARG A 369 -3.62 20.03 -6.51
CA ARG A 369 -5.02 19.75 -6.83
C ARG A 369 -5.36 20.32 -8.18
N MET A 370 -6.25 19.65 -8.90
CA MET A 370 -6.83 20.20 -10.12
C MET A 370 -7.79 21.37 -9.83
N PRO A 371 -7.96 22.30 -10.79
CA PRO A 371 -9.00 23.33 -10.74
C PRO A 371 -10.42 22.73 -10.67
N GLU A 372 -11.35 23.40 -10.00
CA GLU A 372 -12.72 22.90 -9.83
C GLU A 372 -13.45 22.68 -11.16
N GLU A 373 -13.23 23.55 -12.15
CA GLU A 373 -13.81 23.42 -13.50
C GLU A 373 -13.43 22.09 -14.18
N GLN A 374 -12.19 21.63 -13.99
CA GLN A 374 -11.74 20.36 -14.55
C GLN A 374 -12.23 19.17 -13.72
N LEU A 375 -12.39 19.33 -12.41
CA LEU A 375 -12.96 18.28 -11.54
C LEU A 375 -14.43 18.01 -11.88
N MET A 376 -15.18 19.02 -12.31
CA MET A 376 -16.55 18.85 -12.77
C MET A 376 -16.66 18.01 -14.04
N ILE A 377 -15.64 18.05 -14.90
CA ILE A 377 -15.56 17.26 -16.14
C ILE A 377 -15.02 15.85 -15.85
N GLY A 378 -14.00 15.74 -15.01
CA GLY A 378 -13.40 14.46 -14.62
C GLY A 378 -12.30 13.99 -15.57
N ASP A 379 -12.27 12.69 -15.85
CA ASP A 379 -11.17 12.05 -16.58
C ASP A 379 -10.99 12.59 -18.00
N ASP A 380 -12.06 13.01 -18.68
CA ASP A 380 -11.97 13.63 -20.01
C ASP A 380 -11.09 14.90 -20.01
N ALA A 381 -11.22 15.75 -18.98
CA ALA A 381 -10.38 16.94 -18.86
C ALA A 381 -8.90 16.63 -18.54
N VAL A 382 -8.60 15.46 -17.97
CA VAL A 382 -7.23 15.06 -17.57
C VAL A 382 -6.55 14.26 -18.66
N HIS A 383 -7.30 13.35 -19.27
CA HIS A 383 -6.82 12.25 -20.08
C HIS A 383 -7.34 12.31 -21.52
N GLY A 384 -8.42 13.06 -21.79
CA GLY A 384 -9.12 13.04 -23.08
C GLY A 384 -9.77 11.68 -23.35
N GLU A 385 -10.12 10.96 -22.29
CA GLU A 385 -10.63 9.59 -22.35
C GLU A 385 -11.84 9.44 -21.44
N GLU A 386 -12.83 8.69 -21.91
CA GLU A 386 -13.96 8.23 -21.09
C GLU A 386 -13.75 6.78 -20.65
N ALA A 387 -13.94 6.50 -19.36
CA ALA A 387 -13.77 5.16 -18.82
C ALA A 387 -14.76 4.13 -19.39
N TYR A 388 -15.96 4.59 -19.79
CA TYR A 388 -17.00 3.74 -20.37
C TYR A 388 -17.63 4.44 -21.57
N ALA A 389 -17.23 4.07 -22.79
CA ALA A 389 -17.87 4.50 -24.02
C ALA A 389 -19.20 3.73 -24.23
N LEU A 390 -20.19 3.94 -23.34
CA LEU A 390 -21.50 3.29 -23.41
C LEU A 390 -22.34 3.78 -24.60
N TRP A 391 -21.89 4.83 -25.29
CA TRP A 391 -22.64 5.51 -26.36
C TRP A 391 -22.14 5.13 -27.78
N GLY A 392 -21.40 4.03 -27.89
CA GLY A 392 -20.84 3.52 -29.15
C GLY A 392 -21.83 2.93 -30.17
N ASP A 393 -23.14 3.15 -30.04
CA ASP A 393 -24.16 2.75 -31.03
C ASP A 393 -24.76 3.96 -31.78
N GLY A 394 -24.01 5.05 -31.96
CA GLY A 394 -24.51 6.16 -32.78
C GLY A 394 -23.63 7.39 -32.98
N GLU A 395 -22.60 7.62 -32.14
CA GLU A 395 -21.72 8.78 -32.35
C GLU A 395 -20.58 8.45 -33.31
N LYS A 396 -20.52 9.20 -34.42
CA LYS A 396 -19.40 9.09 -35.37
C LYS A 396 -18.17 9.73 -34.75
N TYR A 397 -17.09 8.97 -34.70
CA TYR A 397 -15.73 9.41 -34.39
C TYR A 397 -15.45 10.83 -34.93
N ASP A 398 -15.25 11.79 -34.03
CA ASP A 398 -14.88 13.16 -34.38
C ASP A 398 -13.36 13.25 -34.60
N ALA A 399 -12.96 13.24 -35.88
CA ALA A 399 -11.56 13.35 -36.27
C ALA A 399 -10.93 14.71 -35.92
N THR A 400 -11.71 15.72 -35.52
CA THR A 400 -11.21 17.07 -35.22
C THR A 400 -10.60 17.21 -33.82
N GLN A 401 -10.88 16.28 -32.90
CA GLN A 401 -10.34 16.33 -31.53
C GLN A 401 -9.03 15.54 -31.35
N HIS A 402 -8.79 14.52 -32.20
CA HIS A 402 -7.62 13.64 -32.07
C HIS A 402 -6.87 13.32 -33.38
N GLY A 403 -7.25 13.93 -34.52
CA GLY A 403 -6.55 13.76 -35.79
C GLY A 403 -5.50 14.84 -36.03
N TRP A 404 -4.31 14.46 -36.54
CA TRP A 404 -3.39 15.44 -37.12
C TRP A 404 -4.10 16.21 -38.24
N ASN A 405 -4.16 17.54 -38.10
CA ASN A 405 -4.72 18.46 -39.08
C ASN A 405 -4.16 18.19 -40.49
N ASN A 406 -4.95 17.55 -41.34
CA ASN A 406 -4.70 17.50 -42.78
C ASN A 406 -5.95 18.03 -43.51
N PRO A 407 -5.90 19.20 -44.17
CA PRO A 407 -7.10 19.91 -44.63
C PRO A 407 -7.81 19.31 -45.86
N ALA A 408 -7.52 18.08 -46.26
CA ALA A 408 -7.92 17.57 -47.58
C ALA A 408 -9.27 16.82 -47.65
N ASN A 409 -9.97 16.55 -46.53
CA ASN A 409 -11.11 15.62 -46.52
C ASN A 409 -12.46 16.18 -46.00
N VAL A 410 -12.65 17.50 -45.98
CA VAL A 410 -13.89 18.09 -45.43
C VAL A 410 -15.08 18.09 -46.41
N GLU A 411 -14.87 17.78 -47.69
CA GLU A 411 -15.96 17.74 -48.69
C GLU A 411 -16.38 16.31 -49.04
N MET A 412 -17.14 15.66 -48.16
CA MET A 412 -18.14 14.65 -48.53
C MET A 412 -18.68 14.07 -47.24
N LEU A 413 -19.87 14.51 -46.79
CA LEU A 413 -20.85 13.73 -46.03
C LEU A 413 -22.00 14.65 -45.60
N ALA A 414 -22.79 15.07 -46.59
CA ALA A 414 -24.11 15.65 -46.36
C ALA A 414 -25.14 14.83 -47.13
N GLN A 415 -25.86 13.93 -46.46
CA GLN A 415 -27.27 13.57 -46.73
C GLN A 415 -27.89 12.82 -45.52
N PRO A 416 -29.13 13.13 -45.10
CA PRO A 416 -29.80 12.46 -43.99
C PRO A 416 -30.74 11.34 -44.50
N GLY A 417 -30.53 10.11 -44.00
CA GLY A 417 -31.42 8.97 -44.22
C GLY A 417 -31.72 8.29 -42.88
N GLY A 418 -32.99 8.27 -42.49
CA GLY A 418 -33.43 7.88 -41.15
C GLY A 418 -33.38 6.39 -40.84
N ALA A 419 -33.36 6.09 -39.54
CA ALA A 419 -33.83 4.83 -38.99
C ALA A 419 -34.40 5.08 -37.58
N ARG A 420 -35.61 4.57 -37.33
CA ARG A 420 -36.36 4.67 -36.07
C ARG A 420 -35.72 3.74 -35.02
N GLY A 421 -35.26 4.30 -33.91
CA GLY A 421 -34.89 3.55 -32.71
C GLY A 421 -36.12 3.23 -31.87
N VAL A 422 -36.28 1.96 -31.50
CA VAL A 422 -37.32 1.45 -30.60
C VAL A 422 -36.92 1.75 -29.16
N THR A 423 -37.81 2.41 -28.43
CA THR A 423 -37.68 2.65 -26.98
C THR A 423 -37.85 1.31 -26.23
N ILE A 424 -36.82 0.89 -25.49
CA ILE A 424 -37.00 -0.06 -24.39
C ILE A 424 -36.90 0.76 -23.11
N ASN A 425 -38.04 0.93 -22.44
CA ASN A 425 -38.09 1.42 -21.05
C ASN A 425 -37.63 0.28 -20.13
N LEU A 426 -36.67 0.59 -19.26
CA LEU A 426 -36.48 -0.10 -17.98
C LEU A 426 -36.85 0.86 -16.84
#